data_AF-A0A955P233-F1
#
_entry.id   AF-A0A955P233-F1
#
_cell.length_a   1.000
_cell.length_b   1.000
_cell.length_c   1.000
_cell.angle_alpha   90.00
_cell.angle_beta   90.00
_cell.angle_gamma   90.00
#
_symmetry.space_group_name_H-M   'P 1'
#
loop_
_entity.id
_entity.type
_entity.pdbx_description
1 polymer ?
#
loop_
_entity_poly.entity_id
_entity_poly.type
_entity_poly.pdbx_seq_one_letter_code
_entity_poly.pdbx_strand_id
1 'polypeptide(L)'
;MKKIAARLQNIILAALLLSLAGGLYSATAEDEEKLPDTVFEAGLGEVNREHALIYQSGEQPAAEEPIDLKKGPHLFLDDYLIAKSENVDRVVNQPKRDPDIPNPVVTGKEDGCFQPYMSIIRDPESKKFHIWYGSRTEDSNSMRSRIGYMESDDGIHWERPHRILDGPGPIQFGVAVIDEGPDFKDPEKRFKYAYHMDNGLKIATSPDGLHWTPLVDHPVILHSHDINGLIFDPIRKRYLATLSVYREGDLWEGRRRITTHSYSDDLIHWDPSRFVVLPHPEYDSGETQFYAMDGYLARGDLLIGMVKVLRDDLKVDDPPDPPDAYGVGYTSLAWTRDGK
;
A
#
# COMPACT_ATOMS: atom_id res chain seq x y z
N MET A 1 19.88 -19.93 -16.19
CA MET A 1 19.35 -18.83 -17.02
C MET A 1 18.34 -19.29 -18.09
N LYS A 2 18.65 -20.21 -19.03
CA LYS A 2 17.67 -20.62 -20.08
C LYS A 2 16.42 -21.39 -19.58
N LYS A 3 16.48 -22.06 -18.42
CA LYS A 3 15.31 -22.79 -17.84
C LYS A 3 14.32 -21.89 -17.08
N ILE A 4 14.74 -20.70 -16.65
CA ILE A 4 13.88 -19.74 -15.93
C ILE A 4 13.05 -18.93 -16.93
N ALA A 5 13.67 -18.48 -18.03
CA ALA A 5 12.98 -17.77 -19.12
C ALA A 5 11.87 -18.62 -19.78
N ALA A 6 12.10 -19.92 -19.98
CA ALA A 6 11.09 -20.82 -20.56
C ALA A 6 9.89 -21.10 -19.62
N ARG A 7 10.07 -20.96 -18.30
CA ARG A 7 9.00 -21.13 -17.31
C ARG A 7 8.13 -19.87 -17.22
N LEU A 8 8.74 -18.69 -17.26
CA LEU A 8 8.04 -17.40 -17.35
C LEU A 8 7.22 -17.25 -18.64
N GLN A 9 7.75 -17.66 -19.80
CA GLN A 9 7.04 -17.59 -21.07
C GLN A 9 5.78 -18.48 -21.12
N ASN A 10 5.82 -19.67 -20.51
CA ASN A 10 4.65 -20.57 -20.48
C ASN A 10 3.57 -20.13 -19.48
N ILE A 11 3.95 -19.42 -18.41
CA ILE A 11 2.99 -18.87 -17.43
C ILE A 11 2.28 -17.63 -17.99
N ILE A 12 3.01 -16.76 -18.70
CA ILE A 12 2.43 -15.62 -19.42
C ILE A 12 1.42 -16.12 -20.48
N LEU A 13 1.73 -17.23 -21.18
CA LEU A 13 0.84 -17.80 -22.19
C LEU A 13 -0.44 -18.43 -21.58
N ALA A 14 -0.35 -19.02 -20.38
CA ALA A 14 -1.52 -19.56 -19.68
C ALA A 14 -2.44 -18.45 -19.17
N ALA A 15 -1.89 -17.35 -18.66
CA ALA A 15 -2.67 -16.17 -18.24
C ALA A 15 -3.33 -15.46 -19.45
N LEU A 16 -2.65 -15.40 -20.60
CA LEU A 16 -3.21 -14.84 -21.84
C LEU A 16 -4.34 -15.68 -22.46
N LEU A 17 -4.35 -17.01 -22.24
CA LEU A 17 -5.38 -17.89 -22.79
C LEU A 17 -6.71 -17.80 -22.01
N LEU A 18 -6.68 -17.38 -20.75
CA LEU A 18 -7.87 -17.18 -19.92
C LEU A 18 -8.56 -15.83 -20.16
N SER A 19 -7.85 -14.79 -20.61
CA SER A 19 -8.44 -13.46 -20.89
C SER A 19 -9.21 -13.36 -22.21
N LEU A 20 -9.07 -14.35 -23.11
CA LEU A 20 -9.72 -14.35 -24.43
C LEU A 20 -11.16 -14.91 -24.43
N ALA A 21 -11.65 -15.45 -23.31
CA ALA A 21 -13.01 -15.95 -23.18
C ALA A 21 -13.97 -14.83 -22.73
N GLY A 22 -14.20 -13.85 -23.60
CA GLY A 22 -15.20 -12.80 -23.38
C GLY A 22 -16.62 -13.35 -23.32
N GLY A 23 -17.23 -13.27 -22.14
CA GLY A 23 -18.66 -13.49 -21.93
C GLY A 23 -19.19 -12.54 -20.86
N LEU A 24 -20.30 -11.85 -21.15
CA LEU A 24 -21.03 -11.08 -20.13
C LEU A 24 -21.48 -12.03 -19.03
N TYR A 25 -20.87 -11.94 -17.85
CA TYR A 25 -21.26 -12.72 -16.68
C TYR A 25 -21.37 -11.78 -15.48
N SER A 26 -22.54 -11.76 -14.84
CA SER A 26 -22.72 -11.11 -13.54
C SER A 26 -22.05 -11.98 -12.49
N ALA A 27 -20.79 -11.71 -12.17
CA ALA A 27 -20.09 -12.43 -11.13
C ALA A 27 -20.52 -11.88 -9.76
N THR A 28 -21.06 -12.76 -8.92
CA THR A 28 -21.05 -12.55 -7.46
C THR A 28 -19.65 -12.87 -6.93
N ALA A 29 -19.30 -12.42 -5.72
CA ALA A 29 -17.97 -12.62 -5.12
C ALA A 29 -17.54 -14.11 -5.00
N GLU A 30 -18.43 -15.06 -5.27
CA GLU A 30 -18.15 -16.50 -5.29
C GLU A 30 -17.63 -17.03 -6.64
N ASP A 31 -17.69 -16.24 -7.72
CA ASP A 31 -17.42 -16.69 -9.09
C ASP A 31 -16.05 -16.25 -9.67
N GLU A 32 -15.16 -15.65 -8.88
CA GLU A 32 -13.76 -15.51 -9.33
C GLU A 32 -13.12 -16.90 -9.31
N GLU A 33 -12.71 -17.38 -10.50
CA GLU A 33 -11.89 -18.57 -10.64
C GLU A 33 -10.62 -18.36 -9.79
N LYS A 34 -10.60 -18.95 -8.59
CA LYS A 34 -9.48 -18.83 -7.66
C LYS A 34 -8.25 -19.41 -8.34
N LEU A 35 -7.37 -18.51 -8.78
CA LEU A 35 -6.07 -18.89 -9.30
C LEU A 35 -5.36 -19.76 -8.25
N PRO A 36 -4.67 -20.83 -8.65
CA PRO A 36 -3.97 -21.68 -7.70
C PRO A 36 -2.87 -20.87 -6.99
N ASP A 37 -2.62 -21.17 -5.71
CA ASP A 37 -1.63 -20.47 -4.88
C ASP A 37 -0.24 -20.38 -5.56
N THR A 38 0.11 -21.38 -6.37
CA THR A 38 1.36 -21.45 -7.15
C THR A 38 1.57 -20.30 -8.14
N VAL A 39 0.49 -19.66 -8.62
CA VAL A 39 0.58 -18.48 -9.49
C VAL A 39 1.07 -17.27 -8.70
N PHE A 40 0.55 -17.09 -7.48
CA PHE A 40 0.94 -15.99 -6.60
C PHE A 40 2.34 -16.20 -6.01
N GLU A 41 2.71 -17.45 -5.72
CA GLU A 41 4.04 -17.81 -5.19
C GLU A 41 5.17 -17.56 -6.19
N ALA A 42 4.89 -17.61 -7.51
CA ALA A 42 5.91 -17.45 -8.54
C ALA A 42 6.59 -16.07 -8.54
N GLY A 43 5.91 -15.04 -8.00
CA GLY A 43 6.43 -13.68 -7.85
C GLY A 43 7.13 -13.41 -6.52
N LEU A 44 7.10 -14.35 -5.57
CA LEU A 44 7.70 -14.19 -4.25
C LEU A 44 9.19 -14.58 -4.28
N GLY A 45 10.02 -13.70 -3.72
CA GLY A 45 11.41 -13.98 -3.42
C GLY A 45 11.56 -14.89 -2.20
N GLU A 46 12.75 -15.45 -2.03
CA GLU A 46 13.08 -16.25 -0.84
C GLU A 46 13.12 -15.39 0.42
N VAL A 47 12.85 -16.01 1.58
CA VAL A 47 13.02 -15.34 2.88
C VAL A 47 14.50 -15.04 3.08
N ASN A 48 14.86 -13.76 3.15
CA ASN A 48 16.21 -13.29 3.47
C ASN A 48 16.16 -12.47 4.78
N ARG A 49 17.03 -12.80 5.73
CA ARG A 49 17.13 -12.15 7.04
C ARG A 49 18.41 -11.35 7.25
N GLU A 50 19.28 -11.24 6.24
CA GLU A 50 20.59 -10.58 6.32
C GLU A 50 20.50 -9.12 6.79
N HIS A 51 19.46 -8.41 6.36
CA HIS A 51 19.20 -7.01 6.72
C HIS A 51 18.03 -6.85 7.72
N ALA A 52 17.42 -7.96 8.17
CA ALA A 52 16.25 -7.91 9.03
C ALA A 52 16.65 -7.62 10.48
N LEU A 53 16.04 -6.60 11.07
CA LEU A 53 16.29 -6.20 12.45
C LEU A 53 14.98 -5.80 13.14
N ILE A 54 14.79 -6.29 14.36
CA ILE A 54 13.83 -5.69 15.31
C ILE A 54 14.61 -4.69 16.14
N TYR A 55 14.25 -3.40 16.02
CA TYR A 55 14.93 -2.36 16.76
C TYR A 55 14.70 -2.52 18.27
N GLN A 56 15.80 -2.55 19.02
CA GLN A 56 15.82 -2.47 20.47
C GLN A 56 16.64 -1.25 20.89
N SER A 57 16.10 -0.43 21.79
CA SER A 57 16.78 0.80 22.23
C SER A 57 18.00 0.48 23.09
N GLY A 58 19.11 1.17 22.82
CA GLY A 58 20.37 1.00 23.55
C GLY A 58 21.27 -0.12 23.02
N GLU A 59 20.84 -0.86 22.00
CA GLU A 59 21.62 -1.98 21.44
C GLU A 59 22.38 -1.65 20.15
N GLN A 60 22.20 -0.43 19.59
CA GLN A 60 22.96 -0.06 18.39
C GLN A 60 24.42 0.27 18.71
N PRO A 61 25.39 -0.32 17.98
CA PRO A 61 26.79 0.01 18.14
C PRO A 61 27.05 1.46 17.75
N ALA A 62 27.92 2.14 18.51
CA ALA A 62 28.37 3.48 18.18
C ALA A 62 29.08 3.49 16.82
N ALA A 63 28.80 4.51 16.00
CA ALA A 63 29.53 4.70 14.76
C ALA A 63 31.02 4.89 15.03
N GLU A 64 31.87 4.08 14.38
CA GLU A 64 33.34 4.17 14.50
C GLU A 64 33.88 5.44 13.80
N GLU A 65 33.16 5.96 12.81
CA GLU A 65 33.50 7.16 12.05
C GLU A 65 32.38 8.23 12.15
N PRO A 66 32.71 9.51 11.96
CA PRO A 66 31.71 10.58 11.91
C PRO A 66 30.64 10.31 10.84
N ILE A 67 29.37 10.43 11.21
CA ILE A 67 28.23 10.24 10.29
C ILE A 67 28.11 11.46 9.36
N ASP A 68 28.18 11.25 8.04
CA ASP A 68 27.93 12.29 7.04
C ASP A 68 26.43 12.51 6.84
N LEU A 69 25.89 13.58 7.41
CA LEU A 69 24.47 13.91 7.31
C LEU A 69 24.16 14.81 6.12
N LYS A 70 23.20 14.40 5.30
CA LYS A 70 22.65 15.25 4.23
C LYS A 70 21.73 16.34 4.80
N LYS A 71 21.53 17.43 4.06
CA LYS A 71 20.58 18.48 4.47
C LYS A 71 19.16 17.93 4.50
N GLY A 72 18.41 18.24 5.55
CA GLY A 72 17.00 17.86 5.68
C GLY A 72 16.62 17.55 7.12
N PRO A 73 15.34 17.17 7.36
CA PRO A 73 14.91 16.67 8.65
C PRO A 73 15.57 15.32 8.93
N HIS A 74 16.23 15.22 10.09
CA HIS A 74 16.77 13.98 10.64
C HIS A 74 15.90 13.56 11.81
N LEU A 75 15.44 12.31 11.81
CA LEU A 75 14.53 11.82 12.82
C LEU A 75 15.26 10.90 13.80
N PHE A 76 15.00 11.07 15.09
CA PHE A 76 15.46 10.17 16.14
C PHE A 76 14.52 8.96 16.27
N LEU A 77 14.23 8.26 15.16
CA LEU A 77 13.38 7.06 15.14
C LEU A 77 14.07 5.83 15.72
N ASP A 78 15.39 5.78 15.62
CA ASP A 78 16.27 4.80 16.25
C ASP A 78 17.44 5.50 16.95
N ASP A 79 18.48 4.75 17.32
CA ASP A 79 19.64 5.26 18.05
C ASP A 79 20.82 5.64 17.13
N TYR A 80 20.66 5.52 15.81
CA TYR A 80 21.74 5.76 14.83
C TYR A 80 22.37 7.16 14.96
N LEU A 81 21.55 8.18 15.26
CA LEU A 81 22.00 9.57 15.43
C LEU A 81 22.29 9.94 16.89
N ILE A 82 22.17 8.99 17.82
CA ILE A 82 22.24 9.23 19.25
C ILE A 82 23.59 8.75 19.76
N ALA A 83 24.51 9.70 20.01
CA ALA A 83 25.80 9.38 20.60
C ALA A 83 25.70 8.97 22.08
N LYS A 84 24.74 9.54 22.82
CA LYS A 84 24.54 9.31 24.25
C LYS A 84 23.11 9.68 24.67
N SER A 85 22.53 8.87 25.56
CA SER A 85 21.28 9.17 26.26
C SER A 85 21.48 8.92 27.76
N GLU A 86 21.06 9.84 28.63
CA GLU A 86 21.13 9.70 30.09
C GLU A 86 19.87 10.29 30.72
N ASN A 87 19.24 9.54 31.63
CA ASN A 87 18.05 9.98 32.39
C ASN A 87 16.91 10.53 31.50
N VAL A 88 16.68 9.87 30.35
CA VAL A 88 15.62 10.21 29.40
C VAL A 88 14.89 8.95 28.97
N ASP A 89 13.57 9.06 28.78
CA ASP A 89 12.72 8.00 28.25
C ASP A 89 12.24 8.36 26.85
N ARG A 90 12.25 7.38 25.95
CA ARG A 90 11.67 7.51 24.60
C ARG A 90 10.17 7.22 24.70
N VAL A 91 9.34 8.21 24.35
CA VAL A 91 7.86 8.10 24.42
C VAL A 91 7.21 8.41 23.08
N VAL A 92 6.18 7.64 22.74
CA VAL A 92 5.32 7.92 21.58
C VAL A 92 4.22 8.87 22.02
N ASN A 93 4.16 10.05 21.41
CA ASN A 93 3.14 11.05 21.71
C ASN A 93 1.88 10.76 20.88
N GLN A 94 0.73 10.58 21.56
CA GLN A 94 -0.54 10.37 20.88
C GLN A 94 -1.08 11.69 20.30
N PRO A 95 -1.35 11.79 18.99
CA PRO A 95 -1.97 12.98 18.43
C PRO A 95 -3.40 13.13 18.95
N LYS A 96 -3.79 14.38 19.27
CA LYS A 96 -5.17 14.71 19.65
C LYS A 96 -5.93 15.14 18.40
N ARG A 97 -7.13 14.59 18.21
CA ARG A 97 -8.06 15.06 17.18
C ARG A 97 -8.52 16.47 17.55
N ASP A 98 -8.56 17.35 16.56
CA ASP A 98 -9.12 18.68 16.71
C ASP A 98 -10.66 18.57 16.71
N PRO A 99 -11.36 18.99 17.78
CA PRO A 99 -12.81 18.94 17.84
C PRO A 99 -13.50 19.90 16.88
N ASP A 100 -12.80 20.92 16.37
CA ASP A 100 -13.35 21.91 15.45
C ASP A 100 -13.31 21.44 13.99
N ILE A 101 -12.60 20.34 13.70
CA ILE A 101 -12.52 19.74 12.37
C ILE A 101 -13.60 18.66 12.20
N PRO A 102 -14.43 18.70 11.13
CA PRO A 102 -15.37 17.63 10.83
C PRO A 102 -14.70 16.26 10.76
N ASN A 103 -15.29 15.27 11.41
CA ASN A 103 -14.70 13.93 11.49
C ASN A 103 -15.76 12.84 11.31
N PRO A 104 -15.74 12.08 10.19
CA PRO A 104 -14.73 12.13 9.12
C PRO A 104 -14.92 13.32 8.17
N VAL A 105 -13.84 13.76 7.50
CA VAL A 105 -13.88 14.85 6.50
C VAL A 105 -14.50 14.42 5.16
N VAL A 106 -14.43 13.12 4.85
CA VAL A 106 -15.11 12.46 3.73
C VAL A 106 -15.95 11.33 4.31
N THR A 107 -17.24 11.30 3.99
CA THR A 107 -18.21 10.38 4.60
C THR A 107 -18.67 9.31 3.62
N GLY A 108 -18.99 8.12 4.14
CA GLY A 108 -19.61 7.11 3.29
C GLY A 108 -21.00 7.52 2.82
N LYS A 109 -21.83 8.13 3.68
CA LYS A 109 -23.22 8.44 3.33
C LYS A 109 -23.32 9.50 2.22
N GLU A 110 -22.70 10.66 2.41
CA GLU A 110 -22.79 11.81 1.51
C GLU A 110 -21.84 11.67 0.32
N ASP A 111 -20.59 11.27 0.58
CA ASP A 111 -19.52 11.31 -0.42
C ASP A 111 -19.35 9.96 -1.14
N GLY A 112 -20.11 8.93 -0.79
CA GLY A 112 -19.98 7.64 -1.47
C GLY A 112 -18.73 6.84 -1.09
N CYS A 113 -17.87 7.39 -0.21
CA CYS A 113 -16.62 6.76 0.19
C CYS A 113 -16.88 5.41 0.88
N PHE A 114 -16.40 4.32 0.28
CA PHE A 114 -16.63 2.98 0.82
C PHE A 114 -15.35 2.28 1.28
N GLN A 115 -14.18 2.88 1.05
CA GLN A 115 -12.88 2.28 1.36
C GLN A 115 -11.94 3.26 2.06
N PRO A 116 -11.01 2.76 2.88
CA PRO A 116 -10.04 3.60 3.57
C PRO A 116 -8.85 4.02 2.69
N TYR A 117 -8.99 3.96 1.35
CA TYR A 117 -7.98 4.43 0.40
C TYR A 117 -8.34 5.80 -0.13
N MET A 118 -7.44 6.75 0.11
CA MET A 118 -7.52 8.10 -0.45
C MET A 118 -6.13 8.65 -0.69
N SER A 119 -6.00 9.46 -1.73
CA SER A 119 -4.79 10.23 -2.02
C SER A 119 -5.14 11.71 -2.02
N ILE A 120 -4.41 12.49 -1.24
CA ILE A 120 -4.56 13.95 -1.17
C ILE A 120 -3.27 14.57 -1.69
N ILE A 121 -3.36 15.31 -2.79
CA ILE A 121 -2.22 15.98 -3.41
C ILE A 121 -2.55 17.46 -3.51
N ARG A 122 -1.58 18.30 -3.14
CA ARG A 122 -1.68 19.74 -3.34
C ARG A 122 -1.06 20.11 -4.67
N ASP A 123 -1.86 20.62 -5.58
CA ASP A 123 -1.38 21.03 -6.90
C ASP A 123 -0.42 22.22 -6.76
N PRO A 124 0.81 22.13 -7.34
CA PRO A 124 1.81 23.17 -7.17
C PRO A 124 1.47 24.48 -7.87
N GLU A 125 0.58 24.49 -8.86
CA GLU A 125 0.22 25.71 -9.62
C GLU A 125 -0.96 26.43 -8.98
N SER A 126 -2.12 25.78 -8.93
CA SER A 126 -3.38 26.30 -8.37
C SER A 126 -3.37 26.43 -6.85
N LYS A 127 -2.47 25.71 -6.16
CA LYS A 127 -2.39 25.62 -4.69
C LYS A 127 -3.58 24.94 -4.01
N LYS A 128 -4.54 24.42 -4.77
CA LYS A 128 -5.64 23.62 -4.27
C LYS A 128 -5.19 22.23 -3.87
N PHE A 129 -5.91 21.64 -2.94
CA PHE A 129 -5.86 20.22 -2.61
C PHE A 129 -6.86 19.45 -3.46
N HIS A 130 -6.43 18.31 -3.96
CA HIS A 130 -7.21 17.38 -4.75
C HIS A 130 -7.25 16.08 -3.96
N ILE A 131 -8.43 15.46 -3.86
CA ILE A 131 -8.58 14.13 -3.27
C ILE A 131 -9.15 13.16 -4.28
N TRP A 132 -8.56 11.97 -4.35
CA TRP A 132 -9.08 10.80 -5.05
C TRP A 132 -9.35 9.71 -4.04
N TYR A 133 -10.50 9.05 -4.12
CA TYR A 133 -10.88 7.96 -3.22
C TYR A 133 -11.81 6.96 -3.91
N GLY A 134 -11.92 5.77 -3.34
CA GLY A 134 -12.87 4.76 -3.79
C GLY A 134 -14.31 5.16 -3.44
N SER A 135 -15.13 5.42 -4.46
CA SER A 135 -16.57 5.63 -4.31
C SER A 135 -17.34 4.35 -4.66
N ARG A 136 -18.39 4.06 -3.90
CA ARG A 136 -19.31 2.95 -4.19
C ARG A 136 -19.94 3.12 -5.58
N THR A 137 -20.29 2.00 -6.19
CA THR A 137 -21.22 1.99 -7.33
C THR A 137 -22.66 2.23 -6.86
N GLU A 138 -23.54 2.63 -7.79
CA GLU A 138 -24.95 2.91 -7.49
C GLU A 138 -25.70 1.68 -6.96
N ASP A 139 -25.32 0.49 -7.43
CA ASP A 139 -25.83 -0.82 -6.98
C ASP A 139 -25.16 -1.32 -5.68
N SER A 140 -24.21 -0.55 -5.12
CA SER A 140 -23.47 -0.89 -3.89
C SER A 140 -22.73 -2.24 -3.96
N ASN A 141 -22.24 -2.61 -5.14
CA ASN A 141 -21.46 -3.83 -5.35
C ASN A 141 -20.10 -3.71 -4.64
N SER A 142 -19.83 -4.58 -3.66
CA SER A 142 -18.58 -4.57 -2.90
C SER A 142 -17.34 -4.97 -3.70
N MET A 143 -17.52 -5.56 -4.89
CA MET A 143 -16.45 -6.00 -5.79
C MET A 143 -16.16 -4.98 -6.91
N ARG A 144 -16.80 -3.81 -6.86
CA ARG A 144 -16.64 -2.77 -7.85
C ARG A 144 -16.61 -1.38 -7.19
N SER A 145 -15.82 -0.50 -7.77
CA SER A 145 -15.73 0.90 -7.36
C SER A 145 -15.64 1.86 -8.52
N ARG A 146 -15.88 3.14 -8.22
CA ARG A 146 -15.59 4.28 -9.07
C ARG A 146 -14.58 5.19 -8.39
N ILE A 147 -13.99 6.11 -9.14
CA ILE A 147 -13.06 7.10 -8.61
C ILE A 147 -13.86 8.34 -8.21
N GLY A 148 -13.99 8.57 -6.91
CA GLY A 148 -14.51 9.82 -6.35
C GLY A 148 -13.43 10.89 -6.32
N TYR A 149 -13.79 12.13 -6.65
CA TYR A 149 -12.89 13.27 -6.72
C TYR A 149 -13.50 14.53 -6.13
N MET A 150 -12.72 15.29 -5.36
CA MET A 150 -13.09 16.62 -4.84
C MET A 150 -11.86 17.55 -4.79
N GLU A 151 -12.14 18.85 -4.74
CA GLU A 151 -11.14 19.91 -4.54
C GLU A 151 -11.37 20.61 -3.19
N SER A 152 -10.32 21.22 -2.66
CA SER A 152 -10.36 22.00 -1.42
C SER A 152 -9.26 23.05 -1.41
N ASP A 153 -9.52 24.21 -0.80
CA ASP A 153 -8.48 25.24 -0.61
C ASP A 153 -7.55 24.92 0.57
N ASP A 154 -8.00 24.12 1.54
CA ASP A 154 -7.30 23.86 2.81
C ASP A 154 -7.07 22.37 3.15
N GLY A 155 -7.63 21.46 2.34
CA GLY A 155 -7.52 20.01 2.54
C GLY A 155 -8.44 19.46 3.65
N ILE A 156 -9.31 20.30 4.21
CA ILE A 156 -10.26 19.96 5.28
C ILE A 156 -11.70 20.13 4.79
N HIS A 157 -11.98 21.26 4.13
CA HIS A 157 -13.30 21.60 3.60
C HIS A 157 -13.35 21.34 2.09
N TRP A 158 -14.05 20.26 1.71
CA TRP A 158 -14.13 19.79 0.32
C TRP A 158 -15.35 20.34 -0.42
N GLU A 159 -15.14 20.71 -1.69
CA GLU A 159 -16.18 21.15 -2.62
C GLU A 159 -17.13 19.99 -2.94
N ARG A 160 -18.42 20.16 -2.62
CA ARG A 160 -19.47 19.16 -2.80
C ARG A 160 -20.53 19.60 -3.83
N PRO A 161 -21.21 18.66 -4.51
CA PRO A 161 -21.02 17.21 -4.43
C PRO A 161 -19.71 16.75 -5.08
N HIS A 162 -19.23 15.57 -4.68
CA HIS A 162 -18.07 14.96 -5.33
C HIS A 162 -18.32 14.65 -6.81
N ARG A 163 -17.25 14.63 -7.60
CA ARG A 163 -17.27 14.17 -8.98
C ARG A 163 -16.94 12.69 -9.04
N ILE A 164 -17.64 11.97 -9.90
CA ILE A 164 -17.26 10.60 -10.28
C ILE A 164 -16.49 10.70 -11.58
N LEU A 165 -15.24 10.22 -11.58
CA LEU A 165 -14.40 10.21 -12.77
C LEU A 165 -14.58 8.91 -13.56
N ASP A 166 -14.37 9.00 -14.87
CA ASP A 166 -14.23 7.83 -15.72
C ASP A 166 -12.95 7.08 -15.32
N GLY A 167 -13.11 5.83 -14.90
CA GLY A 167 -11.99 4.96 -14.55
C GLY A 167 -11.29 4.41 -15.79
N PRO A 168 -10.07 3.86 -15.64
CA PRO A 168 -9.35 3.19 -16.72
C PRO A 168 -10.03 1.87 -17.17
N GLY A 169 -11.11 1.46 -16.51
CA GLY A 169 -11.83 0.22 -16.73
C GLY A 169 -12.55 -0.18 -15.44
N PRO A 170 -12.96 -1.46 -15.32
CA PRO A 170 -13.43 -2.01 -14.05
C PRO A 170 -12.37 -1.86 -12.97
N ILE A 171 -12.77 -1.35 -11.80
CA ILE A 171 -11.94 -1.24 -10.61
C ILE A 171 -12.64 -2.01 -9.49
N GLN A 172 -11.92 -2.87 -8.77
CA GLN A 172 -12.44 -3.44 -7.53
C GLN A 172 -12.14 -2.44 -6.41
N PHE A 173 -10.85 -2.16 -6.16
CA PHE A 173 -10.41 -1.24 -5.12
C PHE A 173 -9.42 -0.21 -5.64
N GLY A 174 -9.68 1.07 -5.39
CA GLY A 174 -8.73 2.17 -5.65
C GLY A 174 -7.67 2.23 -4.56
N VAL A 175 -6.42 2.47 -4.91
CA VAL A 175 -5.29 2.27 -3.98
C VAL A 175 -4.55 3.57 -3.70
N ALA A 176 -3.91 4.14 -4.73
CA ALA A 176 -3.08 5.32 -4.59
C ALA A 176 -3.03 6.14 -5.87
N VAL A 177 -2.90 7.46 -5.73
CA VAL A 177 -2.53 8.39 -6.79
C VAL A 177 -1.16 8.97 -6.50
N ILE A 178 -0.28 8.96 -7.51
CA ILE A 178 1.03 9.63 -7.49
C ILE A 178 1.01 10.76 -8.51
N ASP A 179 1.54 11.92 -8.14
CA ASP A 179 1.85 13.03 -9.05
C ASP A 179 3.38 13.18 -9.16
N GLU A 180 3.92 12.95 -10.36
CA GLU A 180 5.34 13.18 -10.69
C GLU A 180 5.70 14.67 -10.84
N GLY A 181 4.68 15.53 -10.88
CA GLY A 181 4.81 16.96 -11.05
C GLY A 181 4.78 17.42 -12.52
N PRO A 182 4.62 18.74 -12.74
CA PRO A 182 4.48 19.31 -14.07
C PRO A 182 5.73 19.16 -14.96
N ASP A 183 6.90 18.98 -14.35
CA ASP A 183 8.18 18.82 -15.05
C ASP A 183 8.49 17.35 -15.41
N PHE A 184 7.55 16.43 -15.18
CA PHE A 184 7.75 15.03 -15.54
C PHE A 184 7.96 14.87 -17.05
N LYS A 185 8.96 14.07 -17.43
CA LYS A 185 9.45 13.98 -18.82
C LYS A 185 8.37 13.55 -19.82
N ASP A 186 7.44 12.71 -19.39
CA ASP A 186 6.32 12.21 -20.20
C ASP A 186 5.00 12.77 -19.62
N PRO A 187 4.54 13.96 -20.07
CA PRO A 187 3.41 14.64 -19.46
C PRO A 187 2.12 13.84 -19.52
N GLU A 188 1.93 12.98 -20.53
CA GLU A 188 0.78 12.07 -20.64
C GLU A 188 0.72 11.04 -19.50
N LYS A 189 1.84 10.87 -18.79
CA LYS A 189 1.98 9.97 -17.67
C LYS A 189 2.33 10.69 -16.37
N ARG A 190 2.08 11.98 -16.24
CA ARG A 190 2.38 12.73 -15.00
C ARG A 190 1.78 12.06 -13.76
N PHE A 191 0.49 11.72 -13.82
CA PHE A 191 -0.20 11.06 -12.73
C PHE A 191 -0.23 9.54 -12.92
N LYS A 192 -0.11 8.81 -11.82
CA LYS A 192 -0.30 7.34 -11.76
C LYS A 192 -1.47 7.03 -10.84
N TYR A 193 -2.31 6.09 -11.23
CA TYR A 193 -3.35 5.54 -10.38
C TYR A 193 -3.15 4.04 -10.24
N ALA A 194 -2.88 3.60 -9.01
CA ALA A 194 -2.83 2.20 -8.63
C ALA A 194 -4.22 1.72 -8.21
N TYR A 195 -4.59 0.53 -8.63
CA TYR A 195 -5.86 -0.10 -8.27
C TYR A 195 -5.76 -1.63 -8.30
N HIS A 196 -6.60 -2.29 -7.51
CA HIS A 196 -6.74 -3.74 -7.51
C HIS A 196 -7.87 -4.16 -8.47
N MET A 197 -7.57 -5.12 -9.34
CA MET A 197 -8.51 -5.81 -10.23
C MET A 197 -7.82 -7.06 -10.81
N ASP A 198 -8.60 -8.08 -11.17
CA ASP A 198 -8.11 -9.31 -11.80
C ASP A 198 -7.00 -10.02 -10.97
N ASN A 199 -7.17 -10.10 -9.65
CA ASN A 199 -6.22 -10.70 -8.70
C ASN A 199 -4.83 -10.04 -8.64
N GLY A 200 -4.74 -8.74 -8.92
CA GLY A 200 -3.46 -8.06 -8.80
C GLY A 200 -3.50 -6.54 -8.84
N LEU A 201 -2.31 -5.97 -8.71
CA LEU A 201 -2.06 -4.55 -8.86
C LEU A 201 -2.11 -4.19 -10.35
N LYS A 202 -3.00 -3.28 -10.72
CA LYS A 202 -3.06 -2.63 -12.04
C LYS A 202 -2.72 -1.15 -11.88
N ILE A 203 -2.22 -0.57 -12.97
CA ILE A 203 -1.79 0.83 -13.01
C ILE A 203 -2.40 1.52 -14.22
N ALA A 204 -2.87 2.74 -14.01
CA ALA A 204 -3.29 3.66 -15.05
C ALA A 204 -2.46 4.95 -14.97
N THR A 205 -2.40 5.67 -16.08
CA THR A 205 -1.75 6.96 -16.19
C THR A 205 -2.71 8.05 -16.62
N SER A 206 -2.39 9.28 -16.26
CA SER A 206 -3.17 10.46 -16.65
C SER A 206 -2.27 11.69 -16.76
N PRO A 207 -2.53 12.61 -17.71
CA PRO A 207 -1.86 13.91 -17.75
C PRO A 207 -2.36 14.88 -16.67
N ASP A 208 -3.61 14.75 -16.24
CA ASP A 208 -4.32 15.72 -15.39
C ASP A 208 -4.88 15.14 -14.08
N GLY A 209 -4.76 13.82 -13.89
CA GLY A 209 -5.34 13.11 -12.75
C GLY A 209 -6.86 12.99 -12.82
N LEU A 210 -7.49 13.36 -13.94
CA LEU A 210 -8.94 13.33 -14.14
C LEU A 210 -9.34 12.30 -15.20
N HIS A 211 -8.52 12.15 -16.24
CA HIS A 211 -8.76 11.21 -17.34
C HIS A 211 -7.72 10.09 -17.31
N TRP A 212 -8.16 8.87 -17.00
CA TRP A 212 -7.27 7.74 -16.73
C TRP A 212 -7.25 6.76 -17.90
N THR A 213 -6.05 6.32 -18.29
CA THR A 213 -5.84 5.27 -19.29
C THR A 213 -5.02 4.13 -18.68
N PRO A 214 -5.40 2.84 -18.85
CA PRO A 214 -4.57 1.73 -18.41
C PRO A 214 -3.14 1.84 -18.95
N LEU A 215 -2.15 1.63 -18.08
CA LEU A 215 -0.75 1.57 -18.50
C LEU A 215 -0.49 0.30 -19.34
N VAL A 216 -1.08 -0.81 -18.90
CA VAL A 216 -1.14 -2.12 -19.59
C VAL A 216 -2.51 -2.76 -19.31
N ASP A 217 -2.89 -3.78 -20.08
CA ASP A 217 -4.21 -4.45 -20.00
C ASP A 217 -4.29 -5.55 -18.93
N HIS A 218 -3.18 -5.94 -18.32
CA HIS A 218 -3.07 -7.00 -17.32
C HIS A 218 -2.54 -6.46 -15.96
N PRO A 219 -2.71 -7.19 -14.86
CA PRO A 219 -2.03 -6.88 -13.60
C PRO A 219 -0.51 -6.86 -13.76
N VAL A 220 0.14 -5.79 -13.27
CA VAL A 220 1.60 -5.66 -13.27
C VAL A 220 2.25 -6.52 -12.19
N ILE A 221 1.51 -6.83 -11.11
CA ILE A 221 1.89 -7.82 -10.10
C ILE A 221 0.64 -8.57 -9.63
N LEU A 222 0.66 -9.90 -9.70
CA LEU A 222 -0.37 -10.76 -9.09
C LEU A 222 -0.08 -10.99 -7.60
N HIS A 223 -1.11 -11.00 -6.76
CA HIS A 223 -0.98 -11.31 -5.34
C HIS A 223 -2.29 -11.89 -4.76
N SER A 224 -2.20 -12.65 -3.67
CA SER A 224 -3.28 -13.52 -3.17
C SER A 224 -4.26 -12.84 -2.20
N HIS A 225 -4.18 -11.52 -2.03
CA HIS A 225 -5.06 -10.73 -1.18
C HIS A 225 -5.38 -9.42 -1.89
N ASP A 226 -6.38 -8.67 -1.45
CA ASP A 226 -6.87 -7.47 -2.15
C ASP A 226 -6.21 -6.15 -1.72
N ILE A 227 -5.33 -6.22 -0.70
CA ILE A 227 -4.60 -5.09 -0.15
C ILE A 227 -3.25 -4.92 -0.85
N ASN A 228 -3.05 -3.74 -1.44
CA ASN A 228 -1.77 -3.31 -1.99
C ASN A 228 -1.60 -1.78 -1.83
N GLY A 229 -0.44 -1.26 -2.23
CA GLY A 229 -0.04 0.14 -2.16
C GLY A 229 0.96 0.48 -3.26
N LEU A 230 1.05 1.76 -3.64
CA LEU A 230 2.05 2.26 -4.59
C LEU A 230 2.61 3.60 -4.13
N ILE A 231 3.94 3.69 -4.08
CA ILE A 231 4.68 4.87 -3.62
C ILE A 231 5.87 5.12 -4.56
N PHE A 232 6.27 6.38 -4.74
CA PHE A 232 7.55 6.72 -5.31
C PHE A 232 8.59 6.93 -4.18
N ASP A 233 9.69 6.19 -4.18
CA ASP A 233 10.84 6.40 -3.29
C ASP A 233 11.72 7.53 -3.88
N PRO A 234 11.69 8.75 -3.32
CA PRO A 234 12.47 9.86 -3.86
C PRO A 234 13.97 9.77 -3.54
N ILE A 235 14.37 8.91 -2.58
CA ILE A 235 15.77 8.72 -2.18
C ILE A 235 16.48 7.88 -3.26
N ARG A 236 15.82 6.81 -3.71
CA ARG A 236 16.36 5.88 -4.72
C ARG A 236 15.83 6.12 -6.14
N LYS A 237 14.83 6.98 -6.28
CA LYS A 237 14.19 7.37 -7.55
C LYS A 237 13.59 6.18 -8.30
N ARG A 238 12.76 5.41 -7.58
CA ARG A 238 12.08 4.22 -8.10
C ARG A 238 10.71 4.08 -7.45
N TYR A 239 9.84 3.32 -8.09
CA TYR A 239 8.55 2.96 -7.52
C TYR A 239 8.68 1.77 -6.58
N LEU A 240 7.85 1.79 -5.54
CA LEU A 240 7.71 0.77 -4.52
C LEU A 240 6.24 0.36 -4.48
N ALA A 241 5.96 -0.91 -4.73
CA ALA A 241 4.66 -1.51 -4.48
C ALA A 241 4.71 -2.25 -3.15
N THR A 242 3.67 -2.11 -2.33
CA THR A 242 3.41 -3.00 -1.20
C THR A 242 2.25 -3.91 -1.55
N LEU A 243 2.35 -5.19 -1.20
CA LEU A 243 1.39 -6.21 -1.58
C LEU A 243 1.14 -7.09 -0.36
N SER A 244 -0.12 -7.31 -0.03
CA SER A 244 -0.50 -8.28 0.98
C SER A 244 -0.68 -9.65 0.33
N VAL A 245 -0.19 -10.69 1.00
CA VAL A 245 -0.28 -12.09 0.56
C VAL A 245 -0.65 -12.99 1.73
N TYR A 246 -1.36 -14.08 1.45
CA TYR A 246 -1.54 -15.17 2.41
C TYR A 246 -0.44 -16.20 2.26
N ARG A 247 0.24 -16.55 3.37
CA ARG A 247 1.18 -17.68 3.40
C ARG A 247 1.24 -18.37 4.75
N GLU A 248 1.73 -19.61 4.73
CA GLU A 248 2.24 -20.32 5.92
C GLU A 248 3.73 -19.97 6.14
N GLY A 249 4.26 -20.28 7.32
CA GLY A 249 5.68 -20.13 7.60
C GLY A 249 6.16 -20.97 8.76
N ASP A 250 7.48 -21.04 8.91
CA ASP A 250 8.14 -22.02 9.78
C ASP A 250 8.01 -21.71 11.28
N LEU A 251 7.68 -20.46 11.63
CA LEU A 251 7.69 -19.96 13.00
C LEU A 251 6.29 -19.65 13.54
N TRP A 252 5.23 -19.97 12.80
CA TRP A 252 3.84 -19.77 13.22
C TRP A 252 2.92 -20.82 12.62
N GLU A 253 1.73 -20.94 13.19
CA GLU A 253 0.70 -21.83 12.67
C GLU A 253 -0.29 -21.09 11.77
N GLY A 254 -0.83 -21.82 10.78
CA GLY A 254 -1.85 -21.36 9.86
C GLY A 254 -1.37 -20.41 8.77
N ARG A 255 -2.29 -20.08 7.86
CA ARG A 255 -2.07 -19.02 6.85
C ARG A 255 -2.27 -17.66 7.50
N ARG A 256 -1.31 -16.75 7.27
CA ARG A 256 -1.36 -15.37 7.74
C ARG A 256 -1.20 -14.39 6.58
N ARG A 257 -1.77 -13.20 6.75
CA ARG A 257 -1.57 -12.02 5.90
C ARG A 257 -0.20 -11.43 6.21
N ILE A 258 0.61 -11.33 5.18
CA ILE A 258 1.98 -10.85 5.22
C ILE A 258 2.13 -9.75 4.18
N THR A 259 2.81 -8.67 4.55
CA THR A 259 3.14 -7.63 3.60
C THR A 259 4.50 -7.88 2.96
N THR A 260 4.53 -7.82 1.63
CA THR A 260 5.73 -7.81 0.80
C THR A 260 5.92 -6.46 0.13
N HIS A 261 7.13 -6.17 -0.31
CA HIS A 261 7.40 -5.09 -1.25
C HIS A 261 7.97 -5.59 -2.58
N SER A 262 7.82 -4.80 -3.63
CA SER A 262 8.55 -4.95 -4.89
C SER A 262 8.93 -3.56 -5.42
N TYR A 263 9.97 -3.50 -6.25
CA TYR A 263 10.49 -2.27 -6.83
C TYR A 263 10.39 -2.27 -8.35
N SER A 264 10.20 -1.10 -8.94
CA SER A 264 10.19 -0.90 -10.39
C SER A 264 10.68 0.49 -10.76
N ASP A 265 11.34 0.60 -11.91
CA ASP A 265 11.74 1.89 -12.48
C ASP A 265 10.72 2.41 -13.52
N ASP A 266 9.82 1.55 -14.01
CA ASP A 266 8.93 1.86 -15.15
C ASP A 266 7.44 1.49 -14.93
N LEU A 267 7.10 0.98 -13.74
CA LEU A 267 5.76 0.52 -13.33
C LEU A 267 5.24 -0.73 -14.06
N ILE A 268 5.99 -1.28 -15.02
CA ILE A 268 5.61 -2.45 -15.82
C ILE A 268 6.41 -3.67 -15.36
N HIS A 269 7.72 -3.51 -15.20
CA HIS A 269 8.63 -4.57 -14.79
C HIS A 269 8.98 -4.41 -13.32
N TRP A 270 8.70 -5.45 -12.55
CA TRP A 270 8.84 -5.46 -11.11
C TRP A 270 9.84 -6.52 -10.65
N ASP A 271 10.64 -6.18 -9.65
CA ASP A 271 11.51 -7.13 -8.97
C ASP A 271 10.69 -8.25 -8.28
N PRO A 272 11.29 -9.42 -8.00
CA PRO A 272 10.67 -10.40 -7.11
C PRO A 272 10.27 -9.76 -5.77
N SER A 273 9.06 -10.05 -5.32
CA SER A 273 8.52 -9.46 -4.09
C SER A 273 9.25 -10.00 -2.87
N ARG A 274 9.62 -9.14 -1.92
CA ARG A 274 10.35 -9.51 -0.70
C ARG A 274 9.50 -9.25 0.53
N PHE A 275 9.63 -10.10 1.54
CA PHE A 275 8.90 -9.94 2.80
C PHE A 275 9.47 -8.77 3.60
N VAL A 276 8.60 -7.89 4.10
CA VAL A 276 9.02 -6.74 4.92
C VAL A 276 9.11 -7.12 6.39
N VAL A 277 8.03 -7.71 6.92
CA VAL A 277 7.94 -8.18 8.31
C VAL A 277 7.29 -9.56 8.31
N LEU A 278 7.82 -10.47 9.12
CA LEU A 278 7.28 -11.81 9.32
C LEU A 278 6.98 -12.04 10.81
N PRO A 279 5.92 -12.79 11.15
CA PRO A 279 5.60 -13.14 12.53
C PRO A 279 6.75 -13.87 13.20
N HIS A 280 7.03 -13.50 14.44
CA HIS A 280 8.03 -14.15 15.27
C HIS A 280 7.48 -14.42 16.68
N PRO A 281 7.52 -15.66 17.19
CA PRO A 281 6.84 -16.04 18.43
C PRO A 281 7.40 -15.35 19.69
N GLU A 282 8.60 -14.78 19.62
CA GLU A 282 9.18 -13.99 20.71
C GLU A 282 8.56 -12.57 20.82
N TYR A 283 8.12 -12.00 19.70
CA TYR A 283 7.68 -10.60 19.62
C TYR A 283 6.17 -10.47 19.33
N ASP A 284 5.59 -11.49 18.70
CA ASP A 284 4.19 -11.54 18.31
C ASP A 284 3.45 -12.62 19.09
N SER A 285 2.15 -12.40 19.36
CA SER A 285 1.30 -13.33 20.09
C SER A 285 0.01 -13.61 19.32
N GLY A 286 -0.58 -14.79 19.55
CA GLY A 286 -1.84 -15.18 18.92
C GLY A 286 -1.77 -15.18 17.40
N GLU A 287 -2.83 -14.71 16.75
CA GLU A 287 -2.98 -14.64 15.30
C GLU A 287 -2.66 -13.23 14.78
N THR A 288 -1.43 -12.75 15.03
CA THR A 288 -0.92 -11.50 14.45
C THR A 288 -0.85 -11.56 12.93
N GLN A 289 -1.46 -10.56 12.28
CA GLN A 289 -1.52 -10.39 10.84
C GLN A 289 -0.84 -9.07 10.44
N PHE A 290 0.15 -9.13 9.54
CA PHE A 290 0.74 -7.93 8.94
C PHE A 290 -0.07 -7.55 7.71
N TYR A 291 -1.25 -6.98 8.00
CA TYR A 291 -2.34 -6.76 7.06
C TYR A 291 -1.95 -5.91 5.85
N ALA A 292 -1.27 -4.79 6.09
CA ALA A 292 -0.85 -3.86 5.06
C ALA A 292 0.41 -3.09 5.49
N MET A 293 1.08 -2.46 4.53
CA MET A 293 2.08 -1.43 4.81
C MET A 293 1.89 -0.26 3.85
N ASP A 294 1.72 0.93 4.41
CA ASP A 294 1.38 2.15 3.68
C ASP A 294 1.88 3.39 4.41
N GLY A 295 1.55 4.59 3.91
CA GLY A 295 1.88 5.84 4.58
C GLY A 295 3.39 6.11 4.58
N TYR A 296 4.04 5.76 3.47
CA TYR A 296 5.48 5.90 3.36
C TYR A 296 5.92 7.36 3.34
N LEU A 297 7.06 7.61 3.97
CA LEU A 297 7.62 8.94 4.10
C LEU A 297 9.13 8.88 3.97
N ALA A 298 9.67 9.67 3.05
CA ALA A 298 11.10 9.95 2.98
C ALA A 298 11.46 11.13 3.89
N ARG A 299 12.44 10.94 4.79
CA ARG A 299 12.99 11.98 5.68
C ARG A 299 14.50 11.79 5.82
N GLY A 300 15.26 12.68 5.21
CA GLY A 300 16.72 12.50 5.13
C GLY A 300 17.05 11.27 4.27
N ASP A 301 17.78 10.33 4.85
CA ASP A 301 18.14 9.03 4.26
C ASP A 301 17.15 7.90 4.63
N LEU A 302 16.19 8.19 5.50
CA LEU A 302 15.19 7.22 5.95
C LEU A 302 14.00 7.17 5.02
N LEU A 303 13.65 5.94 4.62
CA LEU A 303 12.32 5.61 4.14
C LEU A 303 11.56 4.94 5.29
N ILE A 304 10.43 5.53 5.70
CA ILE A 304 9.61 5.08 6.82
C ILE A 304 8.28 4.60 6.25
N GLY A 305 7.70 3.53 6.79
CA GLY A 305 6.35 3.08 6.47
C GLY A 305 5.59 2.66 7.72
N MET A 306 4.27 2.68 7.62
CA MET A 306 3.34 2.29 8.68
C MET A 306 2.85 0.87 8.41
N VAL A 307 3.23 -0.06 9.28
CA VAL A 307 2.79 -1.45 9.24
C VAL A 307 1.48 -1.55 9.99
N LYS A 308 0.39 -1.87 9.28
CA LYS A 308 -0.94 -2.09 9.86
C LYS A 308 -1.01 -3.53 10.34
N VAL A 309 -1.21 -3.70 11.65
CA VAL A 309 -1.22 -5.00 12.32
C VAL A 309 -2.63 -5.27 12.84
N LEU A 310 -3.12 -6.49 12.61
CA LEU A 310 -4.39 -6.98 13.16
C LEU A 310 -4.16 -8.20 14.06
N ARG A 311 -5.04 -8.37 15.04
CA ARG A 311 -5.12 -9.55 15.90
C ARG A 311 -6.46 -10.24 15.66
N ASP A 312 -6.45 -11.23 14.77
CA ASP A 312 -7.68 -11.91 14.34
C ASP A 312 -8.23 -12.86 15.42
N ASP A 313 -7.41 -13.24 16.38
CA ASP A 313 -7.80 -14.04 17.55
C ASP A 313 -8.51 -13.22 18.63
N LEU A 314 -8.42 -11.87 18.57
CA LEU A 314 -9.01 -10.99 19.58
C LEU A 314 -10.30 -10.36 19.08
N LYS A 315 -11.38 -10.61 19.81
CA LYS A 315 -12.69 -9.97 19.62
C LYS A 315 -12.99 -9.04 20.80
N VAL A 316 -13.77 -7.99 20.54
CA VAL A 316 -14.31 -7.13 21.59
C VAL A 316 -15.31 -7.93 22.44
N ASP A 317 -15.32 -7.68 23.75
CA ASP A 317 -16.38 -8.17 24.63
C ASP A 317 -17.70 -7.41 24.35
N ASP A 318 -18.80 -8.13 24.20
CA ASP A 318 -20.14 -7.57 23.91
C ASP A 318 -20.19 -6.61 22.69
N PRO A 319 -19.74 -7.04 21.49
CA PRO A 319 -19.70 -6.17 20.32
C PRO A 319 -21.11 -5.83 19.81
N PRO A 320 -21.32 -4.62 19.25
CA PRO A 320 -22.54 -4.32 18.49
C PRO A 320 -22.72 -5.26 17.29
N ASP A 321 -23.96 -5.40 16.83
CA ASP A 321 -24.28 -6.15 15.62
C ASP A 321 -23.90 -5.34 14.35
N PRO A 322 -23.14 -5.90 13.39
CA PRO A 322 -22.59 -7.26 13.37
C PRO A 322 -21.32 -7.42 14.21
N PRO A 323 -21.24 -8.49 15.03
CA PRO A 323 -20.18 -8.66 16.03
C PRO A 323 -18.79 -8.80 15.41
N ASP A 324 -18.69 -9.35 14.20
CA ASP A 324 -17.42 -9.63 13.52
C ASP A 324 -16.72 -8.37 12.97
N ALA A 325 -17.35 -7.20 13.04
CA ALA A 325 -16.74 -5.93 12.65
C ALA A 325 -15.82 -5.33 13.72
N TYR A 326 -15.79 -5.90 14.93
CA TYR A 326 -15.12 -5.34 16.10
C TYR A 326 -13.93 -6.22 16.54
N GLY A 327 -12.72 -5.77 16.18
CA GLY A 327 -11.46 -6.45 16.51
C GLY A 327 -10.38 -5.49 16.99
N VAL A 328 -9.17 -6.02 17.19
CA VAL A 328 -8.00 -5.24 17.62
C VAL A 328 -7.04 -5.06 16.45
N GLY A 329 -6.68 -3.80 16.20
CA GLY A 329 -5.64 -3.43 15.26
C GLY A 329 -4.79 -2.27 15.79
N TYR A 330 -3.53 -2.24 15.39
CA TYR A 330 -2.60 -1.19 15.74
C TYR A 330 -1.61 -0.95 14.60
N THR A 331 -0.86 0.14 14.70
CA THR A 331 0.15 0.51 13.71
C THR A 331 1.53 0.47 14.35
N SER A 332 2.45 -0.23 13.71
CA SER A 332 3.88 -0.18 14.01
C SER A 332 4.61 0.61 12.92
N LEU A 333 5.80 1.11 13.23
CA LEU A 333 6.68 1.71 12.22
C LEU A 333 7.69 0.67 11.75
N ALA A 334 7.96 0.68 10.45
CA ALA A 334 9.16 0.06 9.88
C ALA A 334 9.91 1.14 9.08
N TRP A 335 11.23 1.08 9.09
CA TRP A 335 12.06 2.04 8.38
C TRP A 335 13.34 1.40 7.86
N THR A 336 13.92 2.01 6.84
CA THR A 336 15.16 1.53 6.22
C THR A 336 15.99 2.70 5.73
N ARG A 337 17.32 2.57 5.84
CA ARG A 337 18.30 3.49 5.26
C ARG A 337 18.87 2.99 3.94
N ASP A 338 18.83 1.68 3.69
CA ASP A 338 19.40 1.05 2.48
C ASP A 338 18.32 0.59 1.48
N GLY A 339 17.05 0.53 1.90
CA GLY A 339 15.92 0.13 1.07
C GLY A 339 15.77 -1.38 0.98
N LYS A 340 16.39 -2.13 1.89
CA LYS A 340 16.26 -3.58 2.00
C LYS A 340 15.57 -3.99 3.28
#